data_AF-A0A1X6PEZ1-F1
#
_entry.id   AF-A0A1X6PEZ1-F1
#
_cell.length_a   1.000
_cell.length_b   1.000
_cell.length_c   1.000
_cell.angle_alpha   90.00
_cell.angle_beta   90.00
_cell.angle_gamma   90.00
#
_symmetry.space_group_name_H-M   'P 1'
#
loop_
_entity.id
_entity.type
_entity.pdbx_description
1 polymer ?
#
loop_
_entity_poly.entity_id
_entity_poly.type
_entity_poly.pdbx_seq_one_letter_code
_entity_poly.pdbx_strand_id
1 'polypeptide(L)'
;MARTARFRHFLAAAAAVAATAAVAGTVAGHATMTLPAQRGTLNPSIDPTAEKDYCSHCLNAGGTGAVKAANGGAWSTYDPLNAGALAARAGDHGVCGDPVGDSPGAHTAGGKFYHGGKTVATYAPGGTIDFELDLSTNHNGYAEWWICDLDACGEADLTTKCFGVPGACHRLDRVPHASCEAGTDETCGAIHKEYPSRWYLPCRGVGPVVGGTNGKMRYRLPAGLTCTRCVVQWYWVTANSCLPPGMGDYTPPASWGGCSQTGQRAACGAGWPEEFWTCADVAVGGAGGGGAPLPPVVAPPAPTAAPATTAPLPVMTPPPTAAPVATAPPVATAAPPATAAPVATAPPAATAAPSGLPYCIMPSPPPCAPVTATPAPIRGGGASVGGGSGKCAAAGGKCAAPKAGMKAIPCCDDTHHCKFVNGWSSYCAHKKWDP
;
A
#
# COMPACT_ATOMS: atom_id res chain seq x y z
N MET A 1 2.28 82.55 20.93
CA MET A 1 2.89 82.22 22.24
C MET A 1 2.31 80.87 22.66
N ALA A 2 3.08 79.78 22.54
CA ALA A 2 3.85 79.16 23.64
C ALA A 2 2.91 78.45 24.65
N ARG A 3 3.15 77.25 25.17
CA ARG A 3 4.24 76.28 25.11
C ARG A 3 3.76 75.06 25.94
N THR A 4 4.14 73.84 25.53
CA THR A 4 4.51 72.67 26.38
C THR A 4 3.72 72.32 27.65
N ALA A 5 3.26 71.07 27.78
CA ALA A 5 3.95 70.05 28.60
C ALA A 5 3.29 68.66 28.50
N ARG A 6 4.17 67.65 28.41
CA ARG A 6 3.93 66.20 28.50
C ARG A 6 3.52 65.82 29.94
N PHE A 7 2.90 64.65 30.14
CA PHE A 7 3.46 63.55 30.96
C PHE A 7 2.48 62.35 31.08
N ARG A 8 2.97 61.16 30.68
CA ARG A 8 2.69 59.79 31.17
C ARG A 8 1.22 59.34 31.10
N HIS A 9 0.88 58.25 30.42
CA HIS A 9 1.15 56.89 30.88
C HIS A 9 1.56 55.96 29.73
N PHE A 10 2.69 55.29 29.93
CA PHE A 10 3.06 54.08 29.22
C PHE A 10 2.18 52.92 29.72
N LEU A 11 1.61 52.15 28.81
CA LEU A 11 1.51 50.69 28.97
C LEU A 11 1.44 50.08 27.57
N ALA A 12 2.41 49.22 27.33
CA ALA A 12 2.73 48.59 26.07
C ALA A 12 1.64 47.63 25.62
N ALA A 13 1.32 47.67 24.32
CA ALA A 13 0.76 46.53 23.62
C ALA A 13 1.54 46.38 22.31
N ALA A 14 2.67 45.70 22.38
CA ALA A 14 3.32 45.16 21.20
C ALA A 14 2.38 44.10 20.62
N ALA A 15 1.72 44.43 19.51
CA ALA A 15 0.96 43.47 18.74
C ALA A 15 1.95 42.49 18.09
N ALA A 16 2.15 41.34 18.74
CA ALA A 16 2.78 40.19 18.13
C ALA A 16 1.85 39.68 17.02
N VAL A 17 2.17 40.01 15.77
CA VAL A 17 1.61 39.31 14.61
C VAL A 17 2.21 37.91 14.62
N ALA A 18 1.56 37.00 15.35
CA ALA A 18 1.81 35.57 15.22
C ALA A 18 1.30 35.15 13.85
N ALA A 19 2.21 35.06 12.88
CA ALA A 19 1.97 34.34 11.64
C ALA A 19 1.63 32.89 12.01
N THR A 20 0.33 32.59 12.04
CA THR A 20 -0.16 31.22 12.04
C THR A 20 0.15 30.65 10.66
N ALA A 21 1.37 30.15 10.50
CA ALA A 21 1.64 29.17 9.47
C ALA A 21 0.73 27.98 9.76
N ALA A 22 -0.41 27.93 9.05
CA ALA A 22 -1.21 26.74 8.97
C ALA A 22 -0.29 25.66 8.40
N VAL A 23 0.23 24.80 9.27
CA VAL A 23 0.80 23.52 8.86
C VAL A 23 -0.39 22.78 8.27
N ALA A 24 -0.55 22.88 6.94
CA ALA A 24 -1.45 22.04 6.19
C ALA A 24 -0.98 20.61 6.44
N GLY A 25 -1.64 19.90 7.34
CA GLY A 25 -1.48 18.47 7.44
C GLY A 25 -1.88 17.91 6.09
N THR A 26 -0.89 17.46 5.31
CA THR A 26 -1.13 16.73 4.07
C THR A 26 -1.81 15.43 4.48
N VAL A 27 -3.13 15.39 4.34
CA VAL A 27 -3.87 14.13 4.51
C VAL A 27 -3.44 13.26 3.34
N ALA A 28 -2.68 12.20 3.61
CA ALA A 28 -2.24 11.32 2.54
C ALA A 28 -3.43 10.56 1.95
N GLY A 29 -3.44 10.40 0.64
CA GLY A 29 -4.33 9.48 -0.07
C GLY A 29 -4.04 8.07 0.41
N HIS A 30 -5.03 7.21 0.31
CA HIS A 30 -4.85 5.83 0.74
C HIS A 30 -5.79 4.94 -0.05
N ALA A 31 -5.22 3.90 -0.65
CA ALA A 31 -5.95 2.98 -1.48
C ALA A 31 -5.21 1.64 -1.61
N THR A 32 -5.99 0.57 -1.71
CA THR A 32 -5.50 -0.79 -1.86
C THR A 32 -6.14 -1.41 -3.09
N MET A 33 -5.34 -2.05 -3.95
CA MET A 33 -5.87 -2.91 -5.01
C MET A 33 -6.25 -4.27 -4.41
N THR A 34 -7.55 -4.49 -4.28
CA THR A 34 -8.15 -5.69 -3.68
C THR A 34 -8.41 -6.78 -4.72
N LEU A 35 -8.57 -6.42 -6.00
CA LEU A 35 -8.69 -7.35 -7.11
C LEU A 35 -7.83 -6.91 -8.30
N PRO A 36 -6.95 -7.78 -8.84
CA PRO A 36 -6.36 -8.91 -8.11
C PRO A 36 -5.67 -8.41 -6.84
N ALA A 37 -5.66 -9.22 -5.80
CA ALA A 37 -5.09 -8.83 -4.52
C ALA A 37 -3.60 -8.48 -4.66
N GLN A 38 -3.23 -7.27 -4.25
CA GLN A 38 -1.83 -6.85 -4.22
C GLN A 38 -1.01 -7.59 -3.16
N ARG A 39 0.32 -7.56 -3.31
CA ARG A 39 1.30 -8.22 -2.42
C ARG A 39 1.08 -7.95 -0.92
N GLY A 40 0.71 -6.73 -0.54
CA GLY A 40 0.41 -6.37 0.86
C GLY A 40 -0.91 -6.96 1.41
N THR A 41 -1.70 -7.66 0.61
CA THR A 41 -3.04 -8.16 0.99
C THR A 41 -3.20 -9.67 0.94
N LEU A 42 -2.09 -10.41 0.89
CA LEU A 42 -2.13 -11.87 0.88
C LEU A 42 -2.71 -12.45 2.17
N ASN A 43 -2.34 -11.88 3.32
CA ASN A 43 -2.86 -12.28 4.63
C ASN A 43 -4.22 -11.62 4.92
N PRO A 44 -5.21 -12.33 5.50
CA PRO A 44 -5.19 -13.75 5.84
C PRO A 44 -5.77 -14.65 4.74
N SER A 45 -6.46 -14.07 3.75
CA SER A 45 -7.42 -14.78 2.91
C SER A 45 -6.80 -15.58 1.77
N ILE A 46 -5.60 -15.21 1.30
CA ILE A 46 -4.91 -15.86 0.17
C ILE A 46 -3.74 -16.70 0.66
N ASP A 47 -2.96 -16.14 1.58
CA ASP A 47 -1.84 -16.82 2.21
C ASP A 47 -1.75 -16.43 3.69
N PRO A 48 -2.25 -17.26 4.61
CA PRO A 48 -2.22 -16.96 6.04
C PRO A 48 -0.80 -17.03 6.63
N THR A 49 0.17 -17.56 5.90
CA THR A 49 1.58 -17.58 6.32
C THR A 49 2.33 -16.31 5.94
N ALA A 50 1.80 -15.55 4.97
CA ALA A 50 2.33 -14.24 4.62
C ALA A 50 2.17 -13.27 5.78
N GLU A 51 3.10 -12.31 5.91
CA GLU A 51 2.99 -11.31 6.95
C GLU A 51 1.88 -10.32 6.66
N LYS A 52 1.15 -9.91 7.70
CA LYS A 52 0.10 -8.90 7.58
C LYS A 52 0.73 -7.52 7.37
N ASP A 53 0.45 -6.92 6.22
CA ASP A 53 0.74 -5.51 5.98
C ASP A 53 -0.40 -4.64 6.53
N TYR A 54 -0.10 -3.89 7.59
CA TYR A 54 -1.04 -2.95 8.19
C TYR A 54 -1.15 -1.64 7.41
N CYS A 55 -0.27 -1.41 6.43
CA CYS A 55 -0.20 -0.20 5.61
C CYS A 55 -0.25 -0.53 4.11
N SER A 56 -0.96 -1.59 3.72
CA SER A 56 -1.14 -1.96 2.30
C SER A 56 -1.79 -0.84 1.47
N HIS A 57 -2.53 0.05 2.13
CA HIS A 57 -3.15 1.24 1.55
C HIS A 57 -2.21 2.45 1.44
N CYS A 58 -0.96 2.35 1.92
CA CYS A 58 -0.02 3.47 2.10
C CYS A 58 1.11 3.51 1.07
N LEU A 59 1.04 2.71 -0.01
CA LEU A 59 2.14 2.49 -0.95
C LEU A 59 2.39 3.69 -1.88
N ASN A 60 2.84 4.79 -1.29
CA ASN A 60 3.06 6.09 -1.93
C ASN A 60 4.53 6.47 -2.04
N ALA A 61 5.43 5.48 -2.04
CA ALA A 61 6.88 5.65 -2.13
C ALA A 61 7.47 6.59 -1.06
N GLY A 62 6.88 6.63 0.14
CA GLY A 62 7.30 7.51 1.23
C GLY A 62 6.66 8.91 1.18
N GLY A 63 5.72 9.13 0.26
CA GLY A 63 4.93 10.34 0.10
C GLY A 63 5.56 11.37 -0.84
N THR A 64 4.76 12.36 -1.22
CA THR A 64 5.12 13.37 -2.24
C THR A 64 6.45 14.07 -1.95
N GLY A 65 6.79 14.33 -0.69
CA GLY A 65 8.06 14.96 -0.31
C GLY A 65 9.27 14.08 -0.65
N ALA A 66 9.18 12.78 -0.38
CA ALA A 66 10.24 11.82 -0.67
C ALA A 66 10.41 11.62 -2.18
N VAL A 67 9.31 11.39 -2.90
CA VAL A 67 9.31 11.24 -4.36
C VAL A 67 9.89 12.48 -5.04
N LYS A 68 9.42 13.68 -4.66
CA LYS A 68 9.94 14.93 -5.21
C LYS A 68 11.43 15.12 -4.94
N ALA A 69 11.87 14.85 -3.71
CA ALA A 69 13.28 14.99 -3.33
C ALA A 69 14.18 14.02 -4.11
N ALA A 70 13.71 12.79 -4.32
CA ALA A 70 14.44 11.76 -5.06
C ALA A 70 14.45 12.02 -6.58
N ASN A 71 13.38 12.57 -7.15
CA ASN A 71 13.32 12.96 -8.57
C ASN A 71 14.30 14.11 -8.89
N GLY A 72 14.35 15.13 -8.03
CA GLY A 72 15.20 16.31 -8.21
C GLY A 72 14.72 17.32 -9.27
N GLY A 73 13.53 17.11 -9.87
CA GLY A 73 13.00 17.93 -10.96
C GLY A 73 11.54 18.37 -10.80
N ALA A 74 10.95 18.83 -11.90
CA ALA A 74 9.52 19.08 -11.99
C ALA A 74 8.78 17.75 -12.18
N TRP A 75 7.57 17.65 -11.63
CA TRP A 75 6.73 16.48 -11.82
C TRP A 75 6.47 16.27 -13.32
N SER A 76 6.55 15.02 -13.76
CA SER A 76 6.19 14.58 -15.11
C SER A 76 5.31 13.34 -15.04
N THR A 77 4.50 13.11 -16.06
CA THR A 77 3.58 11.97 -16.09
C THR A 77 4.34 10.65 -16.03
N TYR A 78 3.87 9.74 -15.18
CA TYR A 78 4.36 8.37 -15.15
C TYR A 78 3.85 7.61 -16.38
N ASP A 79 4.78 7.20 -17.25
CA ASP A 79 4.52 6.27 -18.35
C ASP A 79 5.74 5.33 -18.47
N PRO A 80 5.70 4.15 -17.82
CA PRO A 80 6.85 3.27 -17.78
C PRO A 80 7.16 2.61 -19.13
N LEU A 81 6.24 2.64 -20.09
CA LEU A 81 6.48 2.11 -21.45
C LEU A 81 7.14 3.13 -22.38
N ASN A 82 7.14 4.41 -22.01
CA ASN A 82 7.89 5.44 -22.73
C ASN A 82 9.29 5.56 -22.12
N ALA A 83 10.34 5.25 -22.89
CA ALA A 83 11.71 5.26 -22.38
C ALA A 83 12.15 6.61 -21.78
N GLY A 84 11.69 7.73 -22.35
CA GLY A 84 11.99 9.06 -21.83
C GLY A 84 11.29 9.36 -20.51
N ALA A 85 10.00 9.03 -20.40
CA ALA A 85 9.24 9.20 -19.17
C ALA A 85 9.71 8.23 -18.07
N LEU A 86 10.01 6.98 -18.42
CA LEU A 86 10.61 6.00 -17.51
C LEU A 86 11.93 6.53 -16.95
N ALA A 87 12.85 6.99 -17.81
CA ALA A 87 14.13 7.56 -17.36
C ALA A 87 13.94 8.79 -16.46
N ALA A 88 12.96 9.65 -16.77
CA ALA A 88 12.66 10.84 -15.98
C ALA A 88 12.09 10.55 -14.58
N ARG A 89 11.56 9.34 -14.35
CA ARG A 89 10.91 8.92 -13.09
C ARG A 89 11.60 7.73 -12.40
N ALA A 90 12.65 7.15 -13.00
CA ALA A 90 13.28 5.90 -12.55
C ALA A 90 13.92 5.96 -11.15
N GLY A 91 14.23 7.16 -10.66
CA GLY A 91 14.93 7.37 -9.39
C GLY A 91 14.04 7.86 -8.24
N ASP A 92 12.72 7.98 -8.43
CA ASP A 92 11.86 8.64 -7.43
C ASP A 92 10.89 7.76 -6.65
N HIS A 93 10.72 6.51 -7.07
CA HIS A 93 9.85 5.53 -6.40
C HIS A 93 10.36 4.10 -6.62
N GLY A 94 9.98 3.19 -5.72
CA GLY A 94 10.05 1.76 -5.97
C GLY A 94 8.91 1.29 -6.88
N VAL A 95 9.18 0.30 -7.71
CA VAL A 95 8.24 -0.23 -8.72
C VAL A 95 6.91 -0.77 -8.15
N CYS A 96 6.88 -1.16 -6.87
CA CYS A 96 5.68 -1.62 -6.18
C CYS A 96 5.27 -0.70 -5.02
N GLY A 97 5.68 0.58 -5.06
CA GLY A 97 5.24 1.63 -4.14
C GLY A 97 6.03 1.77 -2.85
N ASP A 98 7.07 0.96 -2.68
CA ASP A 98 8.08 1.17 -1.63
C ASP A 98 8.90 2.45 -1.91
N PRO A 99 9.45 3.11 -0.88
CA PRO A 99 10.44 4.17 -1.06
C PRO A 99 11.63 3.70 -1.90
N VAL A 100 12.15 4.56 -2.79
CA VAL A 100 13.24 4.21 -3.72
C VAL A 100 14.57 3.82 -3.04
N GLY A 101 14.78 4.23 -1.78
CA GLY A 101 15.96 3.89 -1.00
C GLY A 101 15.90 2.51 -0.36
N ASP A 102 14.74 1.85 -0.35
CA ASP A 102 14.57 0.55 0.30
C ASP A 102 15.07 -0.56 -0.65
N SER A 103 15.99 -1.39 -0.15
CA SER A 103 16.60 -2.47 -0.93
C SER A 103 16.82 -3.74 -0.07
N PRO A 104 16.08 -4.83 -0.33
CA PRO A 104 14.90 -4.87 -1.19
C PRO A 104 13.77 -4.00 -0.62
N GLY A 105 12.95 -3.42 -1.50
CA GLY A 105 11.66 -2.84 -1.08
C GLY A 105 10.78 -3.92 -0.46
N ALA A 106 9.97 -3.57 0.53
CA ALA A 106 9.17 -4.54 1.28
C ALA A 106 8.21 -5.36 0.38
N HIS A 107 7.79 -4.81 -0.76
CA HIS A 107 6.88 -5.43 -1.73
C HIS A 107 7.59 -5.96 -2.98
N THR A 108 8.92 -5.96 -3.01
CA THR A 108 9.73 -6.47 -4.14
C THR A 108 10.45 -7.77 -3.75
N ALA A 109 11.01 -8.51 -4.72
CA ALA A 109 11.73 -9.76 -4.45
C ALA A 109 12.72 -9.70 -3.29
N GLY A 110 12.58 -10.63 -2.34
CA GLY A 110 13.34 -10.65 -1.08
C GLY A 110 12.73 -9.81 0.03
N GLY A 111 11.75 -8.97 -0.30
CA GLY A 111 10.94 -8.19 0.63
C GLY A 111 9.92 -9.03 1.39
N LYS A 112 9.54 -8.49 2.54
CA LYS A 112 8.64 -9.08 3.53
C LYS A 112 7.27 -9.48 3.00
N PHE A 113 6.71 -8.68 2.08
CA PHE A 113 5.36 -8.87 1.52
C PHE A 113 5.36 -9.48 0.13
N TYR A 114 6.54 -9.76 -0.44
CA TYR A 114 6.67 -10.37 -1.77
C TYR A 114 6.18 -11.82 -1.81
N HIS A 115 6.42 -12.57 -0.72
CA HIS A 115 5.98 -13.95 -0.53
C HIS A 115 6.19 -14.89 -1.74
N GLY A 116 7.34 -14.73 -2.42
CA GLY A 116 7.74 -15.55 -3.56
C GLY A 116 7.01 -15.24 -4.86
N GLY A 117 6.32 -14.10 -4.99
CA GLY A 117 5.53 -13.76 -6.17
C GLY A 117 4.28 -14.63 -6.30
N LYS A 118 3.56 -14.80 -5.17
CA LYS A 118 2.38 -15.67 -5.05
C LYS A 118 1.33 -15.30 -6.10
N THR A 119 1.11 -16.18 -7.09
CA THR A 119 0.04 -16.01 -8.07
C THR A 119 -1.34 -15.96 -7.39
N VAL A 120 -2.01 -14.81 -7.46
CA VAL A 120 -3.32 -14.58 -6.83
C VAL A 120 -4.51 -14.79 -7.78
N ALA A 121 -4.26 -14.77 -9.08
CA ALA A 121 -5.29 -14.96 -10.10
C ALA A 121 -4.69 -15.51 -11.41
N THR A 122 -5.52 -16.20 -12.19
CA THR A 122 -5.17 -16.69 -13.53
C THR A 122 -6.23 -16.25 -14.52
N TYR A 123 -5.80 -15.74 -15.67
CA TYR A 123 -6.68 -15.21 -16.71
C TYR A 123 -6.51 -15.94 -18.04
N ALA A 124 -7.56 -15.92 -18.85
CA ALA A 124 -7.51 -16.42 -20.22
C ALA A 124 -6.75 -15.44 -21.14
N PRO A 125 -5.88 -15.93 -22.04
CA PRO A 125 -5.22 -15.09 -23.04
C PRO A 125 -6.22 -14.29 -23.88
N GLY A 126 -5.94 -13.01 -24.14
CA GLY A 126 -6.85 -12.11 -24.86
C GLY A 126 -8.20 -11.83 -24.19
N GLY A 127 -8.41 -12.35 -22.98
CA GLY A 127 -9.62 -12.12 -22.19
C GLY A 127 -9.66 -10.75 -21.53
N THR A 128 -10.37 -10.68 -20.43
CA THR A 128 -10.47 -9.46 -19.63
C THR A 128 -10.01 -9.69 -18.20
N ILE A 129 -9.53 -8.63 -17.58
CA ILE A 129 -9.20 -8.56 -16.16
C ILE A 129 -10.07 -7.48 -15.52
N ASP A 130 -10.65 -7.79 -14.36
CA ASP A 130 -11.41 -6.84 -13.56
C ASP A 130 -10.54 -6.36 -12.41
N PHE A 131 -10.57 -5.06 -12.14
CA PHE A 131 -9.87 -4.45 -11.02
C PHE A 131 -10.83 -3.98 -9.94
N GLU A 132 -10.37 -3.97 -8.70
CA GLU A 132 -11.09 -3.38 -7.57
C GLU A 132 -10.11 -2.62 -6.70
N LEU A 133 -10.47 -1.39 -6.32
CA LEU A 133 -9.72 -0.57 -5.37
C LEU A 133 -10.60 -0.28 -4.16
N ASP A 134 -10.06 -0.49 -2.96
CA ASP A 134 -10.60 0.04 -1.71
C ASP A 134 -9.88 1.37 -1.37
N LEU A 135 -10.58 2.47 -1.57
CA LEU A 135 -10.15 3.85 -1.36
C LEU A 135 -10.55 4.30 0.06
N SER A 136 -9.64 4.19 1.03
CA SER A 136 -9.93 4.72 2.38
C SER A 136 -9.91 6.25 2.42
N THR A 137 -9.18 6.90 1.51
CA THR A 137 -9.22 8.36 1.32
C THR A 137 -9.03 8.70 -0.15
N ASN A 138 -10.13 9.02 -0.83
CA ASN A 138 -10.16 9.41 -2.24
C ASN A 138 -9.76 10.89 -2.43
N HIS A 139 -8.67 11.08 -3.17
CA HIS A 139 -8.08 12.36 -3.56
C HIS A 139 -8.23 12.68 -5.06
N ASN A 140 -9.28 12.13 -5.67
CA ASN A 140 -9.59 12.23 -7.10
C ASN A 140 -8.44 11.70 -7.97
N GLY A 141 -8.32 12.20 -9.20
CA GLY A 141 -7.28 11.80 -10.13
C GLY A 141 -7.68 10.57 -10.93
N TYR A 142 -6.69 9.79 -11.35
CA TYR A 142 -6.93 8.60 -12.15
C TYR A 142 -5.94 7.48 -11.84
N ALA A 143 -6.39 6.25 -12.09
CA ALA A 143 -5.58 5.05 -12.00
C ALA A 143 -5.31 4.45 -13.39
N GLU A 144 -4.16 3.79 -13.52
CA GLU A 144 -3.72 3.05 -14.71
C GLU A 144 -3.11 1.71 -14.29
N TRP A 145 -3.09 0.76 -15.24
CA TRP A 145 -2.56 -0.58 -15.02
C TRP A 145 -1.64 -1.00 -16.16
N TRP A 146 -0.58 -1.70 -15.80
CA TRP A 146 0.28 -2.42 -16.72
C TRP A 146 0.36 -3.88 -16.30
N ILE A 147 0.54 -4.77 -17.26
CA ILE A 147 0.88 -6.18 -17.02
C ILE A 147 2.21 -6.48 -17.70
N CYS A 148 3.10 -7.15 -16.98
CA CYS A 148 4.44 -7.50 -17.43
C CYS A 148 4.69 -8.99 -17.30
N ASP A 149 5.21 -9.61 -18.35
CA ASP A 149 5.71 -10.98 -18.36
C ASP A 149 7.18 -10.99 -17.88
N LEU A 150 7.40 -11.54 -16.68
CA LEU A 150 8.73 -11.59 -16.07
C LEU A 150 9.68 -12.53 -16.81
N ASP A 151 9.15 -13.59 -17.42
CA ASP A 151 9.94 -14.56 -18.16
C ASP A 151 10.38 -13.93 -19.50
N ALA A 152 9.52 -13.13 -20.14
CA ALA A 152 9.86 -12.38 -21.35
C ALA A 152 10.92 -11.28 -21.12
N CYS A 153 10.90 -10.60 -19.98
CA CYS A 153 11.94 -9.62 -19.65
C CYS A 153 13.17 -10.20 -18.94
N GLY A 154 13.14 -11.48 -18.57
CA GLY A 154 14.25 -12.20 -17.93
C GLY A 154 14.55 -11.73 -16.51
N GLU A 155 13.55 -11.24 -15.78
CA GLU A 155 13.72 -10.69 -14.43
C GLU A 155 13.08 -11.62 -13.37
N ALA A 156 13.63 -11.57 -12.15
CA ALA A 156 13.06 -12.32 -11.02
C ALA A 156 11.76 -11.68 -10.49
N ASP A 157 11.60 -10.38 -10.69
CA ASP A 157 10.46 -9.57 -10.28
C ASP A 157 10.31 -8.37 -11.23
N LEU A 158 9.23 -7.61 -11.12
CA LEU A 158 9.04 -6.38 -11.85
C LEU A 158 10.14 -5.38 -11.48
N THR A 159 10.84 -4.87 -12.48
CA THR A 159 11.86 -3.82 -12.36
C THR A 159 11.67 -2.79 -13.46
N THR A 160 12.33 -1.63 -13.34
CA THR A 160 12.36 -0.63 -14.43
C THR A 160 12.96 -1.20 -15.71
N LYS A 161 13.90 -2.15 -15.60
CA LYS A 161 14.45 -2.88 -16.75
C LYS A 161 13.38 -3.69 -17.47
N CYS A 162 12.45 -4.32 -16.75
CA CYS A 162 11.39 -5.12 -17.36
C CYS A 162 10.52 -4.27 -18.31
N PHE A 163 10.15 -3.05 -17.90
CA PHE A 163 9.43 -2.10 -18.75
C PHE A 163 10.20 -1.66 -20.00
N GLY A 164 11.55 -1.69 -19.94
CA GLY A 164 12.41 -1.37 -21.08
C GLY A 164 12.54 -2.50 -22.11
N VAL A 165 12.07 -3.72 -21.82
CA VAL A 165 12.12 -4.83 -22.77
C VAL A 165 10.92 -4.75 -23.72
N PRO A 166 11.14 -4.59 -25.05
CA PRO A 166 10.05 -4.45 -26.00
C PRO A 166 9.09 -5.65 -25.97
N GLY A 167 7.81 -5.38 -25.73
CA GLY A 167 6.76 -6.38 -25.72
C GLY A 167 6.65 -7.21 -24.44
N ALA A 168 7.51 -6.99 -23.43
CA ALA A 168 7.38 -7.68 -22.14
C ALA A 168 6.28 -7.07 -21.26
N CYS A 169 6.03 -5.77 -21.39
CA CYS A 169 5.02 -5.04 -20.61
C CYS A 169 3.98 -4.37 -21.50
N HIS A 170 2.74 -4.32 -21.02
CA HIS A 170 1.60 -3.76 -21.75
C HIS A 170 0.76 -2.88 -20.85
N ARG A 171 0.44 -1.67 -21.32
CA ARG A 171 -0.59 -0.81 -20.71
C ARG A 171 -1.95 -1.39 -21.07
N LEU A 172 -2.83 -1.48 -20.09
CA LEU A 172 -4.15 -2.06 -20.28
C LEU A 172 -5.15 -0.96 -20.62
N ASP A 173 -5.99 -1.22 -21.63
CA ASP A 173 -7.10 -0.34 -22.00
C ASP A 173 -8.43 -0.83 -21.42
N ARG A 174 -9.29 0.13 -21.08
CA ARG A 174 -10.60 -0.13 -20.50
C ARG A 174 -11.53 -0.83 -21.49
N VAL A 175 -12.36 -1.72 -20.96
CA VAL A 175 -13.55 -2.22 -21.65
C VAL A 175 -14.73 -1.30 -21.31
N PRO A 176 -15.48 -0.80 -22.31
CA PRO A 176 -16.66 0.01 -22.06
C PRO A 176 -17.68 -0.73 -21.21
N HIS A 177 -18.25 -0.05 -20.23
CA HIS A 177 -19.35 -0.58 -19.43
C HIS A 177 -20.55 0.35 -19.56
N ALA A 178 -21.73 -0.19 -19.88
CA ALA A 178 -22.88 0.58 -20.33
C ALA A 178 -23.28 1.70 -19.36
N SER A 179 -23.30 1.44 -18.05
CA SER A 179 -23.65 2.46 -17.04
C SER A 179 -22.60 3.56 -16.90
N CYS A 180 -21.32 3.25 -17.16
CA CYS A 180 -20.22 4.21 -17.11
C CYS A 180 -20.27 5.15 -18.31
N GLU A 181 -20.46 4.58 -19.52
CA GLU A 181 -20.55 5.37 -20.76
C GLU A 181 -21.82 6.21 -20.82
N ALA A 182 -22.91 5.74 -20.21
CA ALA A 182 -24.15 6.51 -20.07
C ALA A 182 -24.06 7.62 -19.01
N GLY A 183 -23.00 7.64 -18.19
CA GLY A 183 -22.84 8.61 -17.10
C GLY A 183 -23.88 8.48 -15.98
N THR A 184 -24.47 7.29 -15.84
CA THR A 184 -25.50 6.99 -14.83
C THR A 184 -24.94 6.28 -13.60
N ASP A 185 -23.70 5.82 -13.65
CA ASP A 185 -23.06 5.09 -12.56
C ASP A 185 -22.30 6.04 -11.64
N GLU A 186 -22.48 5.91 -10.33
CA GLU A 186 -21.77 6.73 -9.35
C GLU A 186 -20.31 6.30 -9.16
N THR A 187 -19.99 5.05 -9.48
CA THR A 187 -18.67 4.44 -9.20
C THR A 187 -17.71 4.46 -10.39
N CYS A 188 -18.17 4.91 -11.56
CA CYS A 188 -17.38 4.99 -12.77
C CYS A 188 -17.86 6.13 -13.68
N GLY A 189 -17.00 6.56 -14.61
CA GLY A 189 -17.39 7.46 -15.70
C GLY A 189 -16.92 6.93 -17.04
N ALA A 190 -17.23 7.64 -18.12
CA ALA A 190 -16.94 7.19 -19.48
C ALA A 190 -15.44 7.00 -19.75
N ILE A 191 -15.12 6.29 -20.82
CA ILE A 191 -13.73 6.17 -21.28
C ILE A 191 -13.26 7.51 -21.88
N HIS A 192 -12.12 8.01 -21.42
CA HIS A 192 -11.50 9.19 -22.02
C HIS A 192 -10.92 8.83 -23.39
N LYS A 193 -11.26 9.60 -24.41
CA LYS A 193 -10.90 9.29 -25.80
C LYS A 193 -9.38 9.27 -26.03
N GLU A 194 -8.68 10.25 -25.48
CA GLU A 194 -7.23 10.40 -25.59
C GLU A 194 -6.46 9.50 -24.59
N TYR A 195 -7.11 9.06 -23.52
CA TYR A 195 -6.51 8.27 -22.45
C TYR A 195 -7.37 7.04 -22.09
N PRO A 196 -7.52 6.07 -23.02
CA PRO A 196 -8.43 4.94 -22.84
C PRO A 196 -8.05 3.97 -21.71
N SER A 197 -6.80 4.02 -21.24
CA SER A 197 -6.29 3.27 -20.09
C SER A 197 -6.74 3.84 -18.75
N ARG A 198 -7.07 5.13 -18.68
CA ARG A 198 -7.28 5.84 -17.41
C ARG A 198 -8.64 5.58 -16.81
N TRP A 199 -8.63 5.15 -15.55
CA TRP A 199 -9.80 5.11 -14.70
C TRP A 199 -9.85 6.33 -13.80
N TYR A 200 -10.69 7.30 -14.14
CA TYR A 200 -10.90 8.49 -13.32
C TYR A 200 -11.69 8.12 -12.07
N LEU A 201 -11.20 8.54 -10.91
CA LEU A 201 -11.87 8.23 -9.65
C LEU A 201 -13.12 9.11 -9.47
N PRO A 202 -14.22 8.55 -8.95
CA PRO A 202 -15.42 9.32 -8.67
C PRO A 202 -15.16 10.37 -7.59
N CYS A 203 -16.14 11.23 -7.36
CA CYS A 203 -16.02 12.27 -6.34
C CYS A 203 -15.82 11.68 -4.94
N ARG A 204 -15.07 12.39 -4.09
CA ARG A 204 -14.91 12.01 -2.67
C ARG A 204 -16.29 11.85 -2.02
N GLY A 205 -16.50 10.74 -1.32
CA GLY A 205 -17.76 10.42 -0.64
C GLY A 205 -18.64 9.44 -1.40
N VAL A 206 -18.32 9.12 -2.66
CA VAL A 206 -18.76 7.86 -3.29
C VAL A 206 -18.05 6.72 -2.56
N GLY A 207 -18.76 5.61 -2.32
CA GLY A 207 -18.33 4.49 -1.49
C GLY A 207 -16.87 4.08 -1.70
N PRO A 208 -16.21 3.54 -0.65
CA PRO A 208 -14.77 3.36 -0.66
C PRO A 208 -14.31 2.37 -1.74
N VAL A 209 -15.15 1.41 -2.11
CA VAL A 209 -14.81 0.40 -3.11
C VAL A 209 -15.27 0.82 -4.51
N VAL A 210 -14.35 0.83 -5.46
CA VAL A 210 -14.61 1.07 -6.89
C VAL A 210 -14.14 -0.13 -7.70
N GLY A 211 -14.91 -0.48 -8.74
CA GLY A 211 -14.65 -1.65 -9.58
C GLY A 211 -15.30 -2.94 -9.09
N GLY A 212 -14.63 -4.06 -9.30
CA GLY A 212 -15.03 -5.41 -8.89
C GLY A 212 -15.50 -6.31 -10.04
N THR A 213 -15.95 -7.52 -9.69
CA THR A 213 -16.37 -8.57 -10.65
C THR A 213 -17.67 -8.28 -11.39
N ASN A 214 -18.32 -7.15 -11.09
CA ASN A 214 -19.48 -6.65 -11.81
C ASN A 214 -19.13 -6.09 -13.21
N GLY A 215 -17.85 -6.10 -13.60
CA GLY A 215 -17.36 -5.59 -14.88
C GLY A 215 -17.10 -4.09 -14.91
N LYS A 216 -17.22 -3.40 -13.77
CA LYS A 216 -16.67 -2.05 -13.58
C LYS A 216 -15.17 -2.19 -13.35
N MET A 217 -14.38 -1.27 -13.89
CA MET A 217 -12.92 -1.39 -13.96
C MET A 217 -12.46 -2.66 -14.69
N ARG A 218 -13.16 -3.02 -15.76
CA ARG A 218 -12.78 -4.10 -16.67
C ARG A 218 -11.80 -3.61 -17.72
N TYR A 219 -10.76 -4.39 -17.97
CA TYR A 219 -9.67 -4.09 -18.90
C TYR A 219 -9.40 -5.26 -19.84
N ARG A 220 -8.88 -4.99 -21.03
CA ARG A 220 -8.54 -6.00 -22.03
C ARG A 220 -7.12 -6.49 -21.83
N LEU A 221 -6.93 -7.81 -21.73
CA LEU A 221 -5.60 -8.40 -21.83
C LEU A 221 -5.16 -8.45 -23.30
N PRO A 222 -3.86 -8.27 -23.60
CA PRO A 222 -3.36 -8.40 -24.97
C PRO A 222 -3.62 -9.81 -25.51
N ALA A 223 -4.06 -9.91 -26.78
CA ALA A 223 -4.50 -11.17 -27.39
C ALA A 223 -3.41 -12.28 -27.40
N GLY A 224 -2.15 -11.89 -27.54
CA GLY A 224 -1.00 -12.81 -27.57
C GLY A 224 -0.26 -12.94 -26.24
N LEU A 225 -0.71 -12.28 -25.17
CA LEU A 225 -0.03 -12.37 -23.88
C LEU A 225 -0.35 -13.73 -23.23
N THR A 226 0.70 -14.49 -22.95
CA THR A 226 0.68 -15.69 -22.11
C THR A 226 1.89 -15.66 -21.20
N CYS A 227 1.70 -15.91 -19.91
CA CYS A 227 2.77 -15.84 -18.92
C CYS A 227 2.42 -16.71 -17.72
N THR A 228 3.42 -17.45 -17.23
CA THR A 228 3.32 -18.16 -15.95
C THR A 228 3.61 -17.24 -14.77
N ARG A 229 4.42 -16.20 -15.00
CA ARG A 229 4.82 -15.22 -14.01
C ARG A 229 4.58 -13.82 -14.58
N CYS A 230 3.36 -13.34 -14.41
CA CYS A 230 3.03 -11.95 -14.72
C CYS A 230 2.94 -11.12 -13.44
N VAL A 231 3.31 -9.85 -13.56
CA VAL A 231 3.03 -8.84 -12.53
C VAL A 231 2.11 -7.79 -13.13
N VAL A 232 0.99 -7.53 -12.47
CA VAL A 232 0.20 -6.33 -12.71
C VAL A 232 0.72 -5.23 -11.81
N GLN A 233 1.10 -4.10 -12.40
CA GLN A 233 1.36 -2.87 -11.67
C GLN A 233 0.12 -1.97 -11.75
N TRP A 234 -0.37 -1.56 -10.59
CA TRP A 234 -1.33 -0.47 -10.47
C TRP A 234 -0.59 0.82 -10.15
N TYR A 235 -0.99 1.92 -10.80
CA TYR A 235 -0.58 3.28 -10.47
C TYR A 235 -1.82 4.14 -10.23
N TRP A 236 -1.78 4.97 -9.20
CA TRP A 236 -2.76 6.03 -8.99
C TRP A 236 -2.06 7.36 -8.75
N VAL A 237 -2.42 8.37 -9.53
CA VAL A 237 -2.03 9.75 -9.30
C VAL A 237 -3.24 10.56 -8.83
N THR A 238 -3.07 11.28 -7.73
CA THR A 238 -4.13 12.11 -7.17
C THR A 238 -4.28 13.44 -7.90
N ALA A 239 -5.42 14.12 -7.70
CA ALA A 239 -5.66 15.47 -8.22
C ALA A 239 -6.01 16.47 -7.11
N ASN A 240 -5.60 16.19 -5.86
CA ASN A 240 -5.88 17.00 -4.69
C ASN A 240 -4.83 18.08 -4.38
N SER A 241 -3.77 18.21 -5.18
CA SER A 241 -2.70 19.21 -5.00
C SER A 241 -2.42 19.99 -6.29
N CYS A 242 -2.37 19.31 -7.42
CA CYS A 242 -2.28 19.88 -8.76
C CYS A 242 -3.11 19.01 -9.73
N LEU A 243 -3.20 19.40 -11.00
CA LEU A 243 -3.91 18.63 -12.04
C LEU A 243 -2.94 17.86 -12.93
N PRO A 244 -2.89 16.52 -12.82
CA PRO A 244 -2.23 15.70 -13.82
C PRO A 244 -2.86 15.89 -15.20
N PRO A 245 -2.09 15.80 -16.30
CA PRO A 245 -2.62 15.84 -17.66
C PRO A 245 -3.77 14.86 -17.84
N GLY A 246 -4.82 15.21 -18.57
CA GLY A 246 -6.02 14.40 -18.71
C GLY A 246 -7.13 14.69 -17.68
N MET A 247 -6.84 15.39 -16.58
CA MET A 247 -7.89 15.76 -15.61
C MET A 247 -8.72 16.96 -16.05
N GLY A 248 -8.11 17.93 -16.74
CA GLY A 248 -8.77 19.19 -17.11
C GLY A 248 -9.77 19.07 -18.27
N ASP A 249 -9.59 18.07 -19.12
CA ASP A 249 -10.34 17.74 -20.33
C ASP A 249 -11.27 16.52 -20.15
N TYR A 250 -11.13 15.77 -19.05
CA TYR A 250 -12.10 14.76 -18.68
C TYR A 250 -13.42 15.39 -18.23
N THR A 251 -14.53 14.88 -18.74
CA THR A 251 -15.88 15.32 -18.34
C THR A 251 -16.46 14.33 -17.32
N PRO A 252 -16.53 14.69 -16.02
CA PRO A 252 -17.13 13.83 -15.02
C PRO A 252 -18.63 13.64 -15.29
N PRO A 253 -19.18 12.42 -15.12
CA PRO A 253 -20.60 12.19 -15.29
C PRO A 253 -21.43 12.92 -14.21
N ALA A 254 -22.67 13.27 -14.55
CA ALA A 254 -23.58 13.94 -13.63
C ALA A 254 -23.89 13.10 -12.37
N SER A 255 -23.84 11.78 -12.48
CA SER A 255 -23.95 10.82 -11.36
C SER A 255 -22.95 11.10 -10.23
N TRP A 256 -21.83 11.77 -10.51
CA TRP A 256 -20.86 12.13 -9.48
C TRP A 256 -21.24 13.42 -8.71
N GLY A 257 -22.47 13.92 -8.89
CA GLY A 257 -23.04 14.98 -8.06
C GLY A 257 -22.43 16.36 -8.29
N GLY A 258 -21.79 16.58 -9.45
CA GLY A 258 -21.27 17.89 -9.84
C GLY A 258 -20.12 18.41 -8.96
N CYS A 259 -19.42 17.52 -8.23
CA CYS A 259 -18.27 17.95 -7.46
C CYS A 259 -17.16 18.48 -8.38
N SER A 260 -16.39 19.46 -7.91
CA SER A 260 -15.25 19.98 -8.67
C SER A 260 -14.09 18.97 -8.60
N GLN A 261 -14.06 18.05 -9.57
CA GLN A 261 -13.01 17.03 -9.70
C GLN A 261 -11.63 17.67 -9.95
N THR A 262 -11.61 18.82 -10.60
CA THR A 262 -10.41 19.59 -10.95
C THR A 262 -10.16 20.76 -10.01
N GLY A 263 -11.19 21.35 -9.40
CA GLY A 263 -11.04 22.60 -8.64
C GLY A 263 -10.44 23.74 -9.48
N GLN A 264 -10.00 24.81 -8.80
CA GLN A 264 -9.15 25.86 -9.38
C GLN A 264 -7.66 25.53 -9.15
N ARG A 265 -7.24 24.34 -9.57
CA ARG A 265 -5.86 23.86 -9.37
C ARG A 265 -5.01 24.15 -10.59
N ALA A 266 -3.74 24.48 -10.37
CA ALA A 266 -2.76 24.55 -11.45
C ALA A 266 -2.42 23.15 -11.97
N ALA A 267 -1.96 23.07 -13.23
CA ALA A 267 -1.39 21.86 -13.78
C ALA A 267 -0.19 21.38 -12.95
N CYS A 268 0.00 20.06 -12.87
CA CYS A 268 1.17 19.49 -12.23
C CYS A 268 2.46 19.85 -13.00
N GLY A 269 3.57 19.90 -12.26
CA GLY A 269 4.87 20.36 -12.75
C GLY A 269 5.69 20.88 -11.57
N ALA A 270 5.55 22.17 -11.24
CA ALA A 270 6.10 22.70 -9.98
C ALA A 270 5.35 22.14 -8.75
N GLY A 271 4.02 21.99 -8.88
CA GLY A 271 3.18 21.25 -7.95
C GLY A 271 3.29 19.76 -8.20
N TRP A 272 3.32 18.98 -7.13
CA TRP A 272 3.42 17.52 -7.17
C TRP A 272 2.14 16.90 -6.61
N PRO A 273 1.53 15.93 -7.32
CA PRO A 273 0.44 15.14 -6.78
C PRO A 273 0.98 14.12 -5.78
N GLU A 274 0.08 13.45 -5.07
CA GLU A 274 0.41 12.19 -4.40
C GLU A 274 0.30 11.07 -5.44
N GLU A 275 1.15 10.07 -5.30
CA GLU A 275 1.26 8.97 -6.25
C GLU A 275 1.35 7.66 -5.47
N PHE A 276 0.73 6.60 -6.00
CA PHE A 276 0.68 5.28 -5.40
C PHE A 276 1.01 4.24 -6.45
N TRP A 277 1.76 3.22 -6.05
CA TRP A 277 2.07 2.07 -6.89
C TRP A 277 1.89 0.79 -6.11
N THR A 278 1.35 -0.26 -6.73
CA THR A 278 1.32 -1.58 -6.10
C THR A 278 1.45 -2.66 -7.15
N CYS A 279 1.80 -3.86 -6.72
CA CYS A 279 2.00 -5.01 -7.58
C CYS A 279 1.10 -6.17 -7.13
N ALA A 280 0.58 -6.92 -8.10
CA ALA A 280 -0.09 -8.20 -7.90
C ALA A 280 0.46 -9.25 -8.89
N ASP A 281 0.75 -10.44 -8.39
CA ASP A 281 1.31 -11.52 -9.20
C ASP A 281 0.18 -12.39 -9.77
N VAL A 282 0.15 -12.54 -11.09
CA VAL A 282 -0.92 -13.23 -11.82
C VAL A 282 -0.34 -14.16 -12.88
N ALA A 283 -1.17 -15.01 -13.47
CA ALA A 283 -0.81 -15.79 -14.64
C ALA A 283 -1.81 -15.53 -15.78
N VAL A 284 -1.33 -15.67 -17.01
CA VAL A 284 -2.17 -15.64 -18.21
C VAL A 284 -1.90 -16.92 -19.00
N GLY A 285 -2.84 -17.85 -18.96
CA GLY A 285 -2.67 -19.17 -19.54
C GLY A 285 -3.58 -20.21 -18.89
N GLY A 286 -4.04 -21.18 -19.68
CA GLY A 286 -4.99 -22.22 -19.25
C GLY A 286 -6.32 -22.16 -20.01
N ALA A 287 -6.94 -23.32 -20.22
CA ALA A 287 -8.20 -23.45 -20.93
C ALA A 287 -9.38 -22.98 -20.07
N GLY A 288 -10.07 -21.92 -20.50
CA GLY A 288 -11.50 -21.69 -20.30
C GLY A 288 -11.98 -21.31 -18.88
N GLY A 289 -12.18 -20.02 -18.65
CA GLY A 289 -13.02 -19.54 -17.56
C GLY A 289 -12.85 -18.04 -17.34
N GLY A 290 -13.76 -17.23 -17.87
CA GLY A 290 -13.76 -15.79 -17.61
C GLY A 290 -13.89 -15.49 -16.12
N GLY A 291 -13.05 -14.59 -15.63
CA GLY A 291 -13.38 -13.66 -14.54
C GLY A 291 -13.86 -14.23 -13.21
N ALA A 292 -13.40 -15.41 -12.78
CA ALA A 292 -13.56 -15.83 -11.39
C ALA A 292 -12.18 -15.81 -10.70
N PRO A 293 -12.01 -15.08 -9.58
CA PRO A 293 -10.91 -15.36 -8.67
C PRO A 293 -10.96 -16.85 -8.32
N LEU A 294 -9.80 -17.50 -8.24
CA LEU A 294 -9.75 -18.85 -7.66
C LEU A 294 -10.50 -18.80 -6.32
N PRO A 295 -11.53 -19.64 -6.07
CA PRO A 295 -12.03 -19.79 -4.72
C PRO A 295 -10.85 -20.18 -3.82
N PRO A 296 -10.84 -19.79 -2.54
CA PRO A 296 -9.81 -20.27 -1.62
C PRO A 296 -9.78 -21.79 -1.71
N VAL A 297 -8.63 -22.35 -2.05
CA VAL A 297 -8.44 -23.80 -2.08
C VAL A 297 -8.57 -24.28 -0.63
N VAL A 298 -9.80 -24.56 -0.20
CA VAL A 298 -10.04 -25.51 0.85
C VAL A 298 -9.63 -26.84 0.23
N ALA A 299 -8.46 -27.33 0.64
CA ALA A 299 -7.99 -28.66 0.25
C ALA A 299 -9.13 -29.67 0.48
N PRO A 300 -9.55 -30.43 -0.54
CA PRO A 300 -10.47 -31.54 -0.31
C PRO A 300 -9.86 -32.47 0.73
N PRO A 301 -10.61 -32.96 1.74
CA PRO A 301 -10.10 -34.01 2.60
C PRO A 301 -9.69 -35.19 1.71
N ALA A 302 -8.48 -35.69 1.92
CA ALA A 302 -7.93 -36.81 1.18
C ALA A 302 -8.95 -37.96 1.14
N PRO A 303 -9.20 -38.60 -0.02
CA PRO A 303 -10.10 -39.73 -0.08
C PRO A 303 -9.56 -40.83 0.84
N THR A 304 -10.38 -41.21 1.82
CA THR A 304 -10.11 -42.33 2.71
C THR A 304 -9.99 -43.58 1.84
N ALA A 305 -8.80 -44.17 1.79
CA ALA A 305 -8.56 -45.42 1.09
C ALA A 305 -9.46 -46.51 1.69
N ALA A 306 -10.23 -47.19 0.83
CA ALA A 306 -10.95 -48.41 1.20
C ALA A 306 -9.95 -49.50 1.63
N PRO A 307 -10.30 -50.37 2.59
CA PRO A 307 -9.37 -51.37 3.10
C PRO A 307 -9.16 -52.48 2.07
N ALA A 308 -7.90 -52.68 1.67
CA ALA A 308 -7.52 -53.82 0.85
C ALA A 308 -7.58 -55.10 1.71
N THR A 309 -8.33 -56.08 1.21
CA THR A 309 -8.39 -57.46 1.71
C THR A 309 -7.02 -58.12 1.64
N THR A 310 -6.61 -58.71 2.76
CA THR A 310 -5.37 -59.46 2.97
C THR A 310 -5.34 -60.78 2.20
N ALA A 311 -4.27 -61.02 1.44
CA ALA A 311 -3.82 -62.34 1.01
C ALA A 311 -2.46 -62.66 1.69
N PRO A 312 -2.13 -63.94 1.98
CA PRO A 312 -1.03 -64.28 2.88
C PRO A 312 0.34 -64.14 2.21
N LEU A 313 1.31 -63.63 2.96
CA LEU A 313 2.72 -63.50 2.57
C LEU A 313 3.42 -64.87 2.53
N PRO A 314 4.34 -65.14 1.58
CA PRO A 314 5.28 -66.24 1.69
C PRO A 314 6.43 -65.88 2.64
N VAL A 315 6.80 -66.85 3.46
CA VAL A 315 7.90 -66.80 4.44
C VAL A 315 9.24 -66.68 3.70
N MET A 316 10.01 -65.61 3.99
CA MET A 316 11.43 -65.53 3.62
C MET A 316 12.30 -65.54 4.87
N THR A 317 13.25 -66.47 4.86
CA THR A 317 14.32 -66.71 5.84
C THR A 317 15.31 -65.53 5.91
N PRO A 318 15.86 -65.22 7.11
CA PRO A 318 16.82 -64.13 7.27
C PRO A 318 18.23 -64.49 6.75
N PRO A 319 18.96 -63.54 6.13
CA PRO A 319 20.37 -63.71 5.78
C PRO A 319 21.30 -63.54 7.01
N PRO A 320 22.52 -64.13 6.96
CA PRO A 320 23.43 -64.17 8.11
C PRO A 320 24.13 -62.84 8.38
N THR A 321 24.39 -62.63 9.66
CA THR A 321 25.04 -61.48 10.30
C THR A 321 26.47 -61.24 9.77
N ALA A 322 26.76 -60.02 9.32
CA ALA A 322 28.11 -59.56 9.00
C ALA A 322 28.78 -58.94 10.25
N ALA A 323 30.09 -59.20 10.39
CA ALA A 323 30.97 -58.84 11.50
C ALA A 323 31.20 -57.31 11.64
N PRO A 324 31.59 -56.83 12.85
CA PRO A 324 31.75 -55.41 13.13
C PRO A 324 33.00 -54.82 12.46
N VAL A 325 32.81 -53.68 11.78
CA VAL A 325 33.89 -52.85 11.25
C VAL A 325 34.46 -52.00 12.38
N ALA A 326 35.78 -52.08 12.59
CA ALA A 326 36.51 -51.30 13.58
C ALA A 326 36.54 -49.80 13.20
N THR A 327 36.08 -48.96 14.12
CA THR A 327 36.17 -47.50 14.08
C THR A 327 37.61 -47.02 14.28
N ALA A 328 38.09 -46.13 13.41
CA ALA A 328 39.34 -45.40 13.60
C ALA A 328 39.20 -44.32 14.69
N PRO A 329 40.28 -44.02 15.46
CA PRO A 329 40.25 -43.07 16.57
C PRO A 329 40.24 -41.60 16.11
N PRO A 330 39.72 -40.68 16.93
CA PRO A 330 39.59 -39.26 16.60
C PRO A 330 40.95 -38.53 16.61
N VAL A 331 41.16 -37.68 15.61
CA VAL A 331 42.30 -36.76 15.54
C VAL A 331 42.07 -35.60 16.49
N ALA A 332 43.02 -35.37 17.40
CA ALA A 332 43.00 -34.32 18.40
C ALA A 332 43.21 -32.93 17.79
N THR A 333 42.37 -32.00 18.22
CA THR A 333 42.40 -30.57 17.95
C THR A 333 43.62 -29.90 18.59
N ALA A 334 44.39 -29.13 17.81
CA ALA A 334 45.44 -28.27 18.35
C ALA A 334 44.90 -26.86 18.61
N ALA A 335 45.19 -26.33 19.80
CA ALA A 335 44.82 -25.00 20.26
C ALA A 335 45.67 -23.89 19.59
N PRO A 336 45.15 -22.64 19.49
CA PRO A 336 45.84 -21.54 18.83
C PRO A 336 46.90 -20.90 19.76
N PRO A 337 47.99 -20.33 19.22
CA PRO A 337 48.91 -19.50 20.00
C PRO A 337 48.37 -18.07 20.17
N ALA A 338 48.39 -17.59 21.42
CA ALA A 338 48.48 -16.16 21.77
C ALA A 338 49.97 -15.72 21.55
N THR A 339 50.38 -14.49 21.29
CA THR A 339 49.91 -13.13 21.61
C THR A 339 50.79 -12.16 20.80
N ALA A 340 50.30 -10.96 20.41
CA ALA A 340 51.05 -9.70 20.50
C ALA A 340 50.21 -8.50 20.00
N ALA A 341 49.96 -7.56 20.91
CA ALA A 341 49.77 -6.13 20.61
C ALA A 341 50.97 -5.38 21.26
N PRO A 342 51.20 -4.07 21.05
CA PRO A 342 50.57 -3.09 20.15
C PRO A 342 51.61 -2.26 19.36
N VAL A 343 51.20 -1.54 18.30
CA VAL A 343 51.83 -0.26 17.94
C VAL A 343 50.75 0.71 17.48
N ALA A 344 50.59 1.79 18.24
CA ALA A 344 49.74 2.92 17.92
C ALA A 344 50.42 3.80 16.87
N THR A 345 49.79 3.97 15.71
CA THR A 345 50.12 5.03 14.76
C THR A 345 49.22 6.23 15.02
N ALA A 346 49.85 7.38 15.30
CA ALA A 346 49.19 8.67 15.50
C ALA A 346 48.53 9.18 14.20
N PRO A 347 47.38 9.88 14.28
CA PRO A 347 46.80 10.57 13.14
C PRO A 347 47.47 11.94 12.92
N PRO A 348 47.49 12.47 11.68
CA PRO A 348 48.05 13.79 11.41
C PRO A 348 47.14 14.90 11.98
N ALA A 349 47.81 15.98 12.41
CA ALA A 349 47.22 17.16 13.00
C ALA A 349 46.33 17.94 12.00
N ALA A 350 45.12 18.26 12.43
CA ALA A 350 44.26 19.26 11.81
C ALA A 350 44.52 20.64 12.45
N THR A 351 44.69 21.66 11.62
CA THR A 351 44.67 23.07 12.03
C THR A 351 43.35 23.74 11.65
N ALA A 352 42.82 24.48 12.63
CA ALA A 352 41.88 25.61 12.57
C ALA A 352 40.37 25.36 12.31
N ALA A 353 39.58 25.65 13.35
CA ALA A 353 38.13 25.93 13.39
C ALA A 353 37.85 27.45 13.14
N PRO A 354 36.65 28.05 13.40
CA PRO A 354 35.32 27.51 13.74
C PRO A 354 34.09 28.22 13.07
N SER A 355 32.92 27.57 13.12
CA SER A 355 31.56 28.13 13.38
C SER A 355 30.56 26.98 13.18
N GLY A 356 29.55 26.67 13.98
CA GLY A 356 29.00 27.20 15.22
C GLY A 356 27.54 26.75 15.31
N LEU A 357 27.22 25.87 16.28
CA LEU A 357 25.89 25.50 16.84
C LEU A 357 25.11 24.28 16.26
N PRO A 358 24.29 23.60 17.11
CA PRO A 358 24.36 22.14 17.29
C PRO A 358 23.11 21.35 16.85
N TYR A 359 23.33 20.08 16.53
CA TYR A 359 22.30 19.05 16.35
C TYR A 359 22.18 18.18 17.61
N CYS A 360 20.96 18.07 18.15
CA CYS A 360 20.63 17.22 19.29
C CYS A 360 20.53 15.75 18.86
N ILE A 361 21.18 14.88 19.64
CA ILE A 361 21.05 13.42 19.66
C ILE A 361 19.71 13.07 20.31
N MET A 362 18.89 12.24 19.65
CA MET A 362 17.68 11.65 20.22
C MET A 362 18.04 10.35 20.99
N PRO A 363 17.50 10.13 22.21
CA PRO A 363 17.73 8.90 22.98
C PRO A 363 16.70 7.80 22.67
N SER A 364 17.14 6.56 22.88
CA SER A 364 16.40 5.29 22.85
C SER A 364 15.09 5.29 23.69
N PRO A 365 14.10 4.42 23.38
CA PRO A 365 12.79 4.42 24.04
C PRO A 365 12.80 3.74 25.43
N PRO A 366 11.95 4.18 26.39
CA PRO A 366 11.78 3.52 27.68
C PRO A 366 10.76 2.35 27.66
N PRO A 367 10.76 1.45 28.68
CA PRO A 367 10.10 0.16 28.66
C PRO A 367 8.58 0.20 28.97
N CYS A 368 7.90 -0.86 28.53
CA CYS A 368 6.47 -1.12 28.69
C CYS A 368 6.03 -1.15 30.17
N ALA A 369 4.89 -0.50 30.47
CA ALA A 369 4.16 -0.68 31.73
C ALA A 369 2.99 -1.67 31.54
N PRO A 370 2.60 -2.44 32.57
CA PRO A 370 1.66 -3.55 32.45
C PRO A 370 0.21 -3.09 32.35
N VAL A 371 -0.56 -3.81 31.53
CA VAL A 371 -2.01 -3.71 31.39
C VAL A 371 -2.71 -4.22 32.65
N THR A 372 -3.46 -3.35 33.33
CA THR A 372 -4.44 -3.75 34.34
C THR A 372 -5.77 -4.13 33.68
N ALA A 373 -6.42 -5.14 34.26
CA ALA A 373 -7.51 -5.91 33.69
C ALA A 373 -8.78 -5.11 33.35
N THR A 374 -9.42 -5.53 32.26
CA THR A 374 -10.76 -5.17 31.81
C THR A 374 -11.83 -5.66 32.80
N PRO A 375 -12.88 -4.86 33.13
CA PRO A 375 -14.10 -5.41 33.71
C PRO A 375 -14.97 -6.06 32.62
N ALA A 376 -15.62 -7.16 32.98
CA ALA A 376 -16.52 -7.98 32.14
C ALA A 376 -17.76 -7.22 31.61
N PRO A 377 -18.41 -7.70 30.52
CA PRO A 377 -19.54 -7.02 29.91
C PRO A 377 -20.84 -7.29 30.68
N ILE A 378 -21.61 -6.23 30.96
CA ILE A 378 -22.99 -6.36 31.43
C ILE A 378 -23.89 -6.54 30.20
N ARG A 379 -24.58 -7.69 30.11
CA ARG A 379 -25.66 -7.94 29.15
C ARG A 379 -26.97 -7.36 29.66
N GLY A 380 -27.65 -6.60 28.81
CA GLY A 380 -29.10 -6.58 28.69
C GLY A 380 -29.85 -5.43 29.37
N GLY A 381 -30.80 -4.86 28.62
CA GLY A 381 -31.99 -4.18 29.14
C GLY A 381 -31.87 -2.68 29.32
N GLY A 382 -32.77 -1.94 28.68
CA GLY A 382 -32.73 -0.48 28.59
C GLY A 382 -33.14 0.24 29.87
N ALA A 383 -32.55 1.42 30.08
CA ALA A 383 -33.19 2.65 30.52
C ALA A 383 -32.13 3.74 30.58
N SER A 384 -32.46 4.89 30.02
CA SER A 384 -31.65 6.11 30.00
C SER A 384 -31.35 6.64 31.41
N VAL A 385 -30.07 6.93 31.70
CA VAL A 385 -29.69 7.87 32.77
C VAL A 385 -28.44 8.67 32.37
N GLY A 386 -28.59 9.99 32.28
CA GLY A 386 -27.58 10.97 32.70
C GLY A 386 -26.42 11.36 31.76
N GLY A 387 -26.67 12.31 30.84
CA GLY A 387 -25.73 13.40 30.53
C GLY A 387 -24.54 13.10 29.60
N GLY A 388 -24.78 13.11 28.28
CA GLY A 388 -23.73 13.20 27.26
C GLY A 388 -24.05 12.38 26.00
N SER A 389 -25.04 12.84 25.21
CA SER A 389 -25.42 12.35 23.87
C SER A 389 -24.95 10.93 23.51
N GLY A 390 -25.69 9.92 24.00
CA GLY A 390 -25.50 8.50 23.69
C GLY A 390 -25.83 8.13 22.24
N LYS A 391 -25.11 8.69 21.27
CA LYS A 391 -25.11 8.20 19.88
C LYS A 391 -23.79 7.51 19.62
N CYS A 392 -23.84 6.22 19.31
CA CYS A 392 -22.68 5.50 18.81
C CYS A 392 -22.26 6.12 17.46
N ALA A 393 -20.97 6.14 17.17
CA ALA A 393 -20.51 6.55 15.85
C ALA A 393 -20.89 5.47 14.82
N ALA A 394 -21.33 5.91 13.64
CA ALA A 394 -21.58 5.04 12.50
C ALA A 394 -20.27 4.38 12.02
N ALA A 395 -20.39 3.30 11.25
CA ALA A 395 -19.28 2.68 10.51
C ALA A 395 -18.34 3.73 9.89
N GLY A 396 -17.03 3.62 10.15
CA GLY A 396 -16.01 4.57 9.68
C GLY A 396 -16.01 5.95 10.38
N GLY A 397 -16.98 6.24 11.25
CA GLY A 397 -17.05 7.48 12.03
C GLY A 397 -15.99 7.57 13.13
N LYS A 398 -15.63 8.80 13.54
CA LYS A 398 -14.74 9.05 14.67
C LYS A 398 -15.41 8.70 15.99
N CYS A 399 -14.77 7.86 16.79
CA CYS A 399 -15.25 7.45 18.11
C CYS A 399 -14.41 8.01 19.27
N ALA A 400 -13.20 8.51 19.01
CA ALA A 400 -12.43 9.30 19.99
C ALA A 400 -11.40 10.21 19.30
N ALA A 401 -11.06 11.34 19.91
CA ALA A 401 -9.94 12.18 19.49
C ALA A 401 -9.43 13.05 20.67
N PRO A 402 -8.69 12.47 21.63
CA PRO A 402 -8.34 13.14 22.90
C PRO A 402 -7.51 14.41 22.71
N LYS A 403 -6.52 14.41 21.81
CA LYS A 403 -5.71 15.60 21.50
C LYS A 403 -6.48 16.68 20.73
N ALA A 404 -7.63 16.33 20.14
CA ALA A 404 -8.55 17.28 19.52
C ALA A 404 -9.70 17.70 20.48
N GLY A 405 -9.62 17.36 21.77
CA GLY A 405 -10.63 17.70 22.78
C GLY A 405 -11.90 16.84 22.73
N MET A 406 -11.96 15.81 21.88
CA MET A 406 -13.11 14.91 21.80
C MET A 406 -12.98 13.79 22.84
N LYS A 407 -13.97 13.69 23.73
CA LYS A 407 -14.11 12.56 24.65
C LYS A 407 -14.43 11.29 23.87
N ALA A 408 -13.82 10.17 24.28
CA ALA A 408 -14.14 8.87 23.71
C ALA A 408 -15.62 8.54 23.95
N ILE A 409 -16.35 8.20 22.89
CA ILE A 409 -17.70 7.65 23.01
C ILE A 409 -17.59 6.13 23.21
N PRO A 410 -18.45 5.55 24.07
CA PRO A 410 -18.28 4.17 24.55
C PRO A 410 -18.67 3.11 23.51
N CYS A 411 -19.23 3.49 22.35
CA CYS A 411 -19.72 2.54 21.36
C CYS A 411 -19.56 3.04 19.92
N CYS A 412 -19.23 2.08 19.05
CA CYS A 412 -19.59 2.07 17.64
C CYS A 412 -20.83 1.19 17.47
N ASP A 413 -21.45 1.13 16.29
CA ASP A 413 -22.57 0.20 16.07
C ASP A 413 -22.21 -1.26 16.38
N ASP A 414 -23.22 -2.15 16.42
CA ASP A 414 -23.05 -3.54 16.85
C ASP A 414 -22.02 -4.34 16.02
N THR A 415 -21.73 -3.90 14.79
CA THR A 415 -20.76 -4.53 13.89
C THR A 415 -19.36 -3.91 13.95
N HIS A 416 -19.19 -2.80 14.67
CA HIS A 416 -17.93 -2.05 14.75
C HIS A 416 -17.43 -1.87 16.18
N HIS A 417 -16.12 -1.71 16.34
CA HIS A 417 -15.48 -1.36 17.61
C HIS A 417 -14.63 -0.09 17.43
N CYS A 418 -14.43 0.66 18.51
CA CYS A 418 -13.63 1.89 18.45
C CYS A 418 -12.14 1.54 18.46
N LYS A 419 -11.48 1.65 17.32
CA LYS A 419 -10.06 1.33 17.17
C LYS A 419 -9.21 2.58 17.32
N PHE A 420 -8.21 2.50 18.20
CA PHE A 420 -7.18 3.53 18.31
C PHE A 420 -6.28 3.51 17.07
N VAL A 421 -6.17 4.65 16.40
CA VAL A 421 -5.24 4.82 15.26
C VAL A 421 -4.00 5.57 15.72
N ASN A 422 -4.19 6.70 16.41
CA ASN A 422 -3.10 7.49 16.97
C ASN A 422 -3.64 8.42 18.06
N GLY A 423 -2.75 9.19 18.70
CA GLY A 423 -3.13 10.12 19.77
C GLY A 423 -4.12 11.23 19.35
N TRP A 424 -4.39 11.39 18.05
CA TRP A 424 -5.33 12.36 17.50
C TRP A 424 -6.68 11.77 17.10
N SER A 425 -6.79 10.47 16.85
CA SER A 425 -8.05 9.90 16.37
C SER A 425 -8.20 8.38 16.59
N SER A 426 -9.44 7.98 16.81
CA SER A 426 -9.92 6.60 16.85
C SER A 426 -11.21 6.52 16.03
N TYR A 427 -11.41 5.42 15.30
CA TYR A 427 -12.53 5.25 14.36
C TYR A 427 -13.26 3.93 14.58
N CYS A 428 -14.51 3.87 14.12
CA CYS A 428 -15.32 2.66 14.14
C CYS A 428 -14.88 1.70 13.04
N ALA A 429 -14.10 0.67 13.43
CA ALA A 429 -13.60 -0.38 12.57
C ALA A 429 -14.46 -1.65 12.68
N HIS A 430 -14.65 -2.36 11.57
CA HIS A 430 -15.59 -3.49 11.50
C HIS A 430 -15.01 -4.73 12.18
N LYS A 431 -15.73 -5.30 13.16
CA LYS A 431 -15.28 -6.44 13.99
C LYS A 431 -14.92 -7.70 13.21
N LYS A 432 -15.52 -7.92 12.03
CA LYS A 432 -15.18 -9.07 11.16
C LYS A 432 -13.79 -8.96 10.52
N TRP A 433 -13.37 -7.75 10.19
CA TRP A 433 -12.15 -7.48 9.43
C TRP A 433 -11.00 -7.03 10.35
N ASP A 434 -11.37 -6.57 11.54
CA ASP A 434 -10.49 -6.05 12.58
C ASP A 434 -11.08 -6.52 13.93
N PRO A 435 -10.85 -7.79 14.34
CA PRO A 435 -11.46 -8.39 15.52
C PRO A 435 -10.85 -7.94 16.85
#